data_AF-A0A3S4NVL9-F1
#
_entry.id   AF-A0A3S4NVL9-F1
#
_cell.length_a   1.000
_cell.length_b   1.000
_cell.length_c   1.000
_cell.angle_alpha   90.00
_cell.angle_beta   90.00
_cell.angle_gamma   90.00
#
_symmetry.space_group_name_H-M   'P 1'
#
loop_
_entity.id
_entity.type
_entity.pdbx_description
1 polymer ?
#
loop_
_entity_poly.entity_id
_entity_poly.type
_entity_poly.pdbx_seq_one_letter_code
_entity_poly.pdbx_strand_id
1 'polypeptide(L)'
;MSDQVFFTKPVKAPKKDKSLLIRMSVDERSIFDERLRESGYKAAGAFVRDYVINSKPKRRYVIIPQAQKASEHLVELAQMIMDDEEKEVLVKKIVYVAMNVFGELEKVRLGGKGEEGEDYDW
;
A
#
# COMPACT_ATOMS: atom_id res chain seq x y z
N MET A 1 20.62 52.45 -5.80
CA MET A 1 20.00 51.25 -6.39
C MET A 1 19.50 50.41 -5.23
N SER A 2 18.19 50.36 -5.02
CA SER A 2 17.58 49.66 -3.89
C SER A 2 16.61 48.62 -4.45
N ASP A 3 17.00 47.36 -4.38
CA ASP A 3 16.18 46.24 -4.82
C ASP A 3 15.02 46.04 -3.85
N GLN A 4 13.80 46.29 -4.31
CA GLN A 4 12.59 45.88 -3.60
C GLN A 4 12.30 44.42 -3.92
N VAL A 5 12.49 43.55 -2.91
CA VAL A 5 12.09 42.15 -2.98
C VAL A 5 10.57 42.06 -2.85
N PHE A 6 9.89 41.78 -3.96
CA PHE A 6 8.47 41.50 -3.97
C PHE A 6 8.19 40.12 -3.36
N PHE A 7 7.73 40.09 -2.10
CA PHE A 7 7.10 38.90 -1.54
C PHE A 7 5.76 38.67 -2.23
N THR A 8 5.73 37.72 -3.18
CA THR A 8 4.48 37.22 -3.74
C THR A 8 3.72 36.46 -2.67
N LYS A 9 2.55 36.96 -2.28
CA LYS A 9 1.63 36.25 -1.37
C LYS A 9 1.29 34.90 -2.02
N PRO A 10 1.30 33.77 -1.28
CA PRO A 10 0.91 32.49 -1.83
C PRO A 10 -0.54 32.57 -2.29
N VAL A 11 -0.76 32.34 -3.58
CA VAL A 11 -2.09 32.24 -4.19
C VAL A 11 -2.81 31.09 -3.49
N LYS A 12 -3.83 31.41 -2.69
CA LYS A 12 -4.69 30.39 -2.06
C LYS A 12 -5.34 29.57 -3.17
N ALA A 13 -5.11 28.26 -3.16
CA ALA A 13 -5.75 27.33 -4.09
C ALA A 13 -7.28 27.53 -4.05
N PRO A 14 -7.96 27.51 -5.20
CA PRO A 14 -9.41 27.74 -5.25
C PRO A 14 -10.13 26.72 -4.38
N LYS A 15 -10.99 27.22 -3.49
CA LYS A 15 -11.87 26.38 -2.68
C LYS A 15 -12.77 25.59 -3.62
N LYS A 16 -12.90 24.28 -3.40
CA LYS A 16 -13.87 23.45 -4.15
C LYS A 16 -15.27 23.87 -3.71
N ASP A 17 -15.88 24.80 -4.45
CA ASP A 17 -17.14 25.48 -4.08
C ASP A 17 -18.41 24.61 -4.14
N LYS A 18 -18.30 23.29 -4.32
CA LYS A 18 -19.45 22.39 -4.34
C LYS A 18 -19.24 21.24 -3.36
N SER A 19 -19.80 21.38 -2.16
CA SER A 19 -19.89 20.28 -1.19
C SER A 19 -21.06 19.37 -1.57
N LEU A 20 -20.82 18.06 -1.61
CA LEU A 20 -21.84 17.06 -1.86
C LEU A 20 -22.14 16.32 -0.54
N LEU A 21 -23.41 16.31 -0.14
CA LEU A 21 -23.88 15.61 1.06
C LEU A 21 -24.54 14.30 0.63
N ILE A 22 -23.98 13.19 1.08
CA ILE A 22 -24.50 11.84 0.84
C ILE A 22 -25.13 11.37 2.15
N ARG A 23 -26.43 11.06 2.12
CA ARG A 23 -27.13 10.45 3.26
C ARG A 23 -26.98 8.94 3.16
N MET A 24 -26.70 8.31 4.28
CA MET A 24 -26.50 6.86 4.37
C MET A 24 -27.23 6.35 5.60
N SER A 25 -27.77 5.14 5.53
CA SER A 25 -28.23 4.41 6.71
C SER A 25 -27.04 4.00 7.59
N VAL A 26 -27.32 3.51 8.80
CA VAL A 26 -26.27 3.03 9.72
C VAL A 26 -25.50 1.85 9.08
N ASP A 27 -26.22 0.91 8.47
CA ASP A 27 -25.62 -0.27 7.84
C ASP A 27 -24.75 0.12 6.63
N GLU A 28 -25.24 1.04 5.79
CA GLU A 28 -24.49 1.55 4.65
C GLU A 28 -23.21 2.28 5.10
N ARG A 29 -23.29 3.01 6.22
CA ARG A 29 -22.13 3.70 6.79
C ARG A 29 -21.07 2.71 7.26
N SER A 30 -21.47 1.63 7.92
CA SER A 30 -20.56 0.57 8.36
C SER A 30 -19.85 -0.10 7.17
N ILE A 31 -20.60 -0.42 6.11
CA ILE A 31 -20.03 -0.99 4.87
C ILE A 31 -19.05 -0.01 4.22
N PHE A 32 -19.37 1.28 4.22
CA PHE A 32 -18.50 2.31 3.66
C PHE A 32 -17.19 2.45 4.42
N ASP A 33 -17.24 2.50 5.76
CA ASP A 33 -16.05 2.67 6.59
C ASP A 33 -15.12 1.44 6.48
N GLU A 34 -15.70 0.24 6.34
CA GLU A 34 -14.95 -0.99 6.05
C GLU A 34 -14.22 -0.92 4.69
N ARG A 35 -14.94 -0.57 3.62
CA ARG A 35 -14.34 -0.41 2.28
C ARG A 35 -13.30 0.71 2.23
N LEU A 36 -13.49 1.79 2.98
CA LEU A 36 -12.52 2.88 3.06
C LEU A 36 -11.22 2.40 3.72
N ARG A 37 -11.33 1.59 4.78
CA ARG A 37 -10.19 0.99 5.48
C ARG A 37 -9.42 0.03 4.58
N GLU A 38 -10.11 -0.84 3.84
CA GLU A 38 -9.49 -1.82 2.94
C GLU A 38 -8.82 -1.16 1.72
N SER A 39 -9.38 -0.06 1.23
CA SER A 39 -8.89 0.63 0.03
C SER A 39 -7.63 1.48 0.24
N GLY A 40 -7.19 1.67 1.49
CA GLY A 40 -5.97 2.41 1.82
C GLY A 40 -6.06 3.92 1.61
N TYR A 41 -7.27 4.46 1.43
CA TYR A 41 -7.49 5.90 1.30
C TYR A 41 -7.55 6.58 2.68
N LYS A 42 -6.75 7.64 2.88
CA LYS A 42 -6.75 8.42 4.13
C LYS A 42 -8.00 9.27 4.35
N ALA A 43 -8.73 9.59 3.28
CA ALA A 43 -9.88 10.50 3.33
C ALA A 43 -11.05 9.96 2.50
N ALA A 44 -12.24 9.92 3.10
CA ALA A 44 -13.49 9.49 2.46
C ALA A 44 -13.77 10.24 1.14
N GLY A 45 -13.52 11.55 1.10
CA GLY A 45 -13.74 12.34 -0.11
C GLY A 45 -12.80 11.98 -1.26
N ALA A 46 -11.59 11.45 -0.99
CA ALA A 46 -10.71 10.96 -2.05
C ALA A 46 -11.22 9.63 -2.61
N PHE A 47 -11.64 8.73 -1.72
CA PHE A 47 -12.26 7.45 -2.08
C PHE A 47 -13.53 7.64 -2.91
N VAL A 48 -14.47 8.49 -2.46
CA VAL A 48 -15.73 8.74 -3.19
C VAL A 48 -15.48 9.37 -4.55
N ARG A 49 -14.56 10.33 -4.67
CA ARG A 49 -14.23 10.93 -5.97
C ARG A 49 -13.64 9.90 -6.93
N ASP A 50 -12.72 9.06 -6.46
CA ASP A 50 -12.12 8.01 -7.28
C ASP A 50 -13.17 6.98 -7.71
N TYR A 51 -14.05 6.58 -6.79
CA TYR A 51 -15.15 5.67 -7.06
C TYR A 51 -16.13 6.23 -8.11
N VAL A 52 -16.54 7.50 -7.99
CA VAL A 52 -17.47 8.14 -8.93
C VAL A 52 -16.84 8.32 -10.32
N ILE A 53 -15.54 8.59 -10.40
CA ILE A 53 -14.85 8.81 -11.68
C ILE A 53 -14.52 7.49 -12.37
N ASN A 54 -14.03 6.49 -11.62
CA ASN A 54 -13.45 5.27 -12.19
C ASN A 54 -14.35 4.04 -12.04
N SER A 55 -15.47 4.12 -11.30
CA SER A 55 -16.41 3.03 -10.97
C SER A 55 -15.81 1.82 -10.21
N LYS A 56 -14.49 1.65 -10.25
CA LYS A 56 -13.68 0.73 -9.45
C LYS A 56 -12.59 1.56 -8.76
N PRO A 57 -12.58 1.67 -7.42
CA PRO A 57 -11.54 2.40 -6.72
C PRO A 57 -10.21 1.69 -6.96
N LYS A 58 -9.16 2.43 -7.34
CA LYS A 58 -7.83 1.83 -7.54
C LYS A 58 -7.38 1.20 -6.22
N ARG A 59 -7.23 -0.14 -6.21
CA ARG A 59 -6.61 -0.85 -5.07
C ARG A 59 -5.18 -0.34 -4.96
N ARG A 60 -4.88 0.45 -3.93
CA ARG A 60 -3.49 0.78 -3.61
C ARG A 60 -2.88 -0.48 -3.02
N TYR A 61 -1.94 -1.08 -3.73
CA TYR A 61 -1.11 -2.14 -3.17
C TYR A 61 -0.46 -1.62 -1.91
N VAL A 62 -0.86 -2.15 -0.76
CA VAL A 62 -0.12 -1.96 0.48
C VAL A 62 1.09 -2.85 0.34
N ILE A 63 2.24 -2.27 -0.01
CA ILE A 63 3.50 -2.99 0.09
C ILE A 63 3.72 -3.22 1.58
N ILE A 64 3.48 -4.46 2.01
CA ILE A 64 3.71 -4.88 3.40
C ILE A 64 5.23 -4.85 3.58
N PRO A 65 5.80 -4.01 4.47
CA PRO A 65 7.25 -3.90 4.64
C PRO A 65 7.92 -5.25 4.94
N GLN A 66 7.21 -6.16 5.61
CA GLN A 66 7.66 -7.52 5.89
C GLN A 66 7.76 -8.37 4.60
N ALA A 67 6.79 -8.25 3.69
CA ALA A 67 6.83 -8.96 2.40
C ALA A 67 7.98 -8.46 1.52
N GLN A 68 8.26 -7.15 1.56
CA GLN A 68 9.40 -6.56 0.88
C GLN A 68 10.74 -7.09 1.41
N LYS A 69 10.90 -7.13 2.74
CA LYS A 69 12.09 -7.74 3.37
C LYS A 69 12.27 -9.22 3.04
N ALA A 70 11.16 -9.97 2.93
CA ALA A 70 11.21 -11.36 2.51
C ALA A 70 11.74 -11.51 1.07
N SER A 71 11.26 -10.66 0.16
CA SER A 71 11.74 -10.61 -1.21
C SER A 71 13.25 -10.32 -1.28
N GLU A 72 13.73 -9.31 -0.54
CA GLU A 72 15.15 -8.96 -0.49
C GLU A 72 16.03 -10.13 -0.04
N HIS A 73 15.63 -10.83 1.04
CA HIS A 73 16.38 -11.99 1.53
C HIS A 73 16.32 -13.21 0.62
N LEU A 74 15.23 -13.41 -0.13
CA LEU A 74 15.15 -14.47 -1.13
C LEU A 74 16.09 -14.19 -2.31
N VAL A 75 16.19 -12.93 -2.74
CA VAL A 75 17.15 -12.52 -3.78
C VAL A 75 18.59 -12.72 -3.32
N GLU A 76 18.92 -12.32 -2.09
CA GLU A 76 20.24 -12.59 -1.50
C GLU A 76 20.56 -14.09 -1.48
N LEU A 77 19.61 -14.93 -1.08
CA LEU A 77 19.79 -16.38 -1.08
C LEU A 77 20.01 -16.94 -2.48
N ALA A 78 19.26 -16.47 -3.48
CA ALA A 78 19.45 -16.87 -4.85
C ALA A 78 20.84 -16.48 -5.37
N GLN A 79 21.33 -15.29 -5.02
CA GLN A 79 22.67 -14.83 -5.36
C GLN A 79 23.75 -15.72 -4.73
N MET A 80 23.62 -16.04 -3.44
CA MET A 80 24.56 -16.95 -2.77
C MET A 80 24.61 -18.35 -3.41
N ILE A 81 23.46 -18.85 -3.89
CA ILE A 81 23.41 -20.12 -4.64
C ILE A 81 24.14 -19.99 -5.98
N MET A 82 23.96 -18.87 -6.68
CA MET A 82 24.65 -18.62 -7.96
C MET A 82 26.16 -18.45 -7.80
N ASP A 83 26.60 -17.90 -6.67
CA ASP A 83 28.02 -17.68 -6.36
C ASP A 83 28.71 -18.92 -5.77
N ASP A 84 28.01 -20.06 -5.70
CA ASP A 84 28.49 -21.33 -5.11
C ASP A 84 29.06 -21.16 -3.69
N GLU A 85 28.40 -20.31 -2.90
CA GLU A 85 28.77 -20.04 -1.51
C GLU A 85 28.77 -21.31 -0.66
N GLU A 86 29.59 -21.29 0.39
CA GLU A 86 29.80 -22.46 1.23
C GLU A 86 28.49 -22.94 1.88
N LYS A 87 28.23 -24.25 1.77
CA LYS A 87 26.96 -24.87 2.18
C LYS A 87 26.55 -24.52 3.62
N GLU A 88 27.51 -24.44 4.54
CA GLU A 88 27.23 -24.07 5.94
C GLU A 88 26.72 -22.63 6.08
N VAL A 89 27.27 -21.70 5.29
CA VAL A 89 26.86 -20.29 5.28
C VAL A 89 25.46 -20.16 4.68
N LEU A 90 25.20 -20.87 3.59
CA LEU A 90 23.89 -20.91 2.94
C LEU A 90 22.80 -21.45 3.88
N VAL A 91 23.06 -22.58 4.56
CA VAL A 91 22.12 -23.18 5.52
C VAL A 91 21.83 -22.22 6.69
N LYS A 92 22.85 -21.55 7.24
CA LYS A 92 22.64 -20.54 8.31
C LYS A 92 21.74 -19.40 7.85
N LYS A 93 21.94 -18.90 6.63
CA LYS A 93 21.10 -17.83 6.06
C LYS A 93 19.66 -18.31 5.85
N ILE A 94 19.46 -19.52 5.32
CA ILE A 94 18.12 -20.11 5.13
C ILE A 94 17.36 -20.19 6.46
N VAL A 95 18.01 -20.72 7.50
CA VAL A 95 17.41 -20.83 8.85
C VAL A 95 17.04 -19.45 9.40
N TYR A 96 17.94 -18.47 9.26
CA TYR A 96 17.67 -17.09 9.69
C TYR A 96 16.44 -16.50 9.00
N VAL A 97 16.34 -16.64 7.67
CA VAL A 97 15.21 -16.10 6.89
C VAL A 97 13.90 -16.81 7.26
N ALA A 98 13.93 -18.13 7.42
CA ALA A 98 12.76 -18.89 7.85
C ALA A 98 12.22 -18.44 9.22
N MET A 99 13.09 -18.30 10.22
CA MET A 99 12.67 -18.00 11.58
C MET A 99 12.29 -16.53 11.79
N ASN A 100 13.06 -15.60 11.22
CA ASN A 100 12.93 -14.18 11.55
C ASN A 100 12.10 -13.40 10.53
N VAL A 101 12.01 -13.87 9.29
CA VAL A 101 11.28 -13.14 8.24
C VAL A 101 9.93 -13.79 8.00
N PHE A 102 9.92 -15.10 7.72
CA PHE A 102 8.67 -15.83 7.50
C PHE A 102 7.91 -16.12 8.80
N GLY A 103 8.60 -16.42 9.91
CA GLY A 103 7.97 -16.55 11.22
C GLY A 103 7.32 -15.28 11.75
N GLU A 104 7.78 -14.09 11.33
CA GLU A 104 7.12 -12.82 11.62
C GLU A 104 5.93 -12.59 10.68
N LEU A 105 6.03 -12.97 9.41
CA LEU A 105 4.93 -12.90 8.44
C LEU A 105 3.72 -13.75 8.84
N GLU A 106 3.91 -14.93 9.44
CA GLU A 106 2.80 -15.74 9.98
C GLU A 106 2.01 -15.02 11.09
N LYS A 107 2.67 -14.17 11.88
CA LYS A 107 2.03 -13.40 12.96
C LYS A 107 1.29 -12.17 12.44
N VAL A 108 1.65 -11.69 11.25
CA VAL A 108 0.88 -10.67 10.55
C VAL A 108 -0.37 -11.37 10.02
N ARG A 109 -1.52 -11.17 10.67
CA ARG A 109 -2.81 -11.49 10.05
C ARG A 109 -2.86 -10.73 8.73
N LEU A 110 -2.67 -11.43 7.62
CA LEU A 110 -2.92 -10.94 6.28
C LEU A 110 -4.42 -10.69 6.17
N GLY A 111 -4.85 -9.55 6.72
CA GLY A 111 -6.21 -9.04 6.70
C GLY A 111 -6.54 -8.57 5.30
N GLY A 112 -6.77 -9.52 4.42
CA GLY A 112 -7.21 -9.32 3.07
C GLY A 112 -7.40 -10.69 2.47
N LYS A 113 -8.65 -11.17 2.40
CA LYS A 113 -8.99 -12.18 1.40
C LYS A 113 -8.65 -11.55 0.06
N GLY A 114 -7.45 -11.84 -0.45
CA GLY A 114 -7.16 -11.67 -1.86
C GLY A 114 -8.10 -12.64 -2.56
N GLU A 115 -9.27 -12.15 -2.98
CA GLU A 115 -10.02 -12.83 -4.01
C GLU A 115 -9.12 -12.90 -5.23
N GLU A 116 -9.06 -14.12 -5.77
CA GLU A 116 -8.28 -14.56 -6.92
C GLU A 116 -8.18 -13.45 -7.97
N GLY A 117 -6.94 -13.14 -8.37
CA GLY A 117 -6.72 -12.24 -9.50
C GLY A 117 -7.46 -12.81 -10.70
N GLU A 118 -8.33 -12.00 -11.32
CA GLU A 118 -8.83 -12.30 -12.65
C GLU A 118 -7.62 -12.54 -13.56
N ASP A 119 -7.61 -13.70 -14.23
CA ASP A 119 -6.62 -14.10 -15.21
C ASP A 119 -6.36 -12.94 -16.19
N TYR A 120 -5.09 -12.57 -16.33
CA TYR A 120 -4.67 -11.61 -17.35
C TYR A 120 -4.41 -12.38 -18.65
N ASP A 121 -5.29 -12.19 -19.63
CA ASP A 121 -4.96 -12.43 -21.04
C ASP A 121 -3.86 -11.42 -21.44
N TRP A 122 -2.69 -11.94 -21.78
CA TRP A 122 -1.59 -11.20 -22.41
C TRP A 122 -1.83 -11.06 -23.92
#